data_AF-A0A8W8NWU1-F1
#
_entry.id   AF-A0A8W8NWU1-F1
#
_cell.length_a   1.000
_cell.length_b   1.000
_cell.length_c   1.000
_cell.angle_alpha   90.00
_cell.angle_beta   90.00
_cell.angle_gamma   90.00
#
_symmetry.space_group_name_H-M   'P 1'
#
loop_
_entity.id
_entity.type
_entity.pdbx_description
1 polymer ?
#
loop_
_entity_poly.entity_id
_entity_poly.type
_entity_poly.pdbx_seq_one_letter_code
_entity_poly.pdbx_strand_id
1 'polypeptide(L)'
;MKEWTLLGILVRVVLILLTMQSSSDGFVCEKDAVHCHTSLKIDNAFTMIDPINGPLFVDEGTLRPILQPDKEVSIENVITADGWNTTLPLLTANKSMPGPPIFLYQNQTITIIVQNNLINEAVTIHWHGIDQLGWPAMDGVAFVTQCPILPGQFFNYTFQPRFSGTYWYHSHVGNQRDMGLYGAFIVLKRKGEVPIKNQHIIHLQEWNHKFGPITLLKANLNNTSSSSESILINGKGEFENNEAPHEVFQ
;
A
#
# COMPACT_ATOMS: atom_id res chain seq x y z
N MET A 1 24.00 -62.98 -23.28
CA MET A 1 24.51 -61.59 -23.25
C MET A 1 23.33 -60.68 -23.00
N LYS A 2 23.51 -59.75 -22.06
CA LYS A 2 22.50 -58.86 -21.48
C LYS A 2 21.97 -57.86 -22.51
N GLU A 3 20.67 -57.59 -22.55
CA GLU A 3 20.15 -56.26 -22.88
C GLU A 3 18.93 -55.93 -22.02
N TRP A 4 18.87 -54.65 -21.65
CA TRP A 4 18.19 -54.11 -20.48
C TRP A 4 16.80 -53.58 -20.81
N THR A 5 15.83 -53.84 -19.94
CA THR A 5 14.53 -53.17 -19.88
C THR A 5 14.70 -51.69 -19.52
N LEU A 6 14.38 -50.79 -20.44
CA LEU A 6 14.24 -49.35 -20.18
C LEU A 6 12.92 -49.09 -19.44
N LEU A 7 13.02 -48.92 -18.13
CA LEU A 7 11.97 -48.41 -17.27
C LEU A 7 11.81 -46.90 -17.54
N GLY A 8 10.73 -46.50 -18.21
CA GLY A 8 10.40 -45.10 -18.47
C GLY A 8 9.98 -44.39 -17.18
N ILE A 9 10.88 -43.58 -16.62
CA ILE A 9 10.59 -42.68 -15.50
C ILE A 9 9.85 -41.45 -16.05
N LEU A 10 8.53 -41.41 -15.83
CA LEU A 10 7.70 -40.25 -16.12
C LEU A 10 7.98 -39.17 -15.06
N VAL A 11 8.87 -38.23 -15.35
CA VAL A 11 9.03 -37.00 -14.56
C VAL A 11 7.83 -36.11 -14.84
N ARG A 12 6.84 -36.11 -13.94
CA ARG A 12 5.77 -35.12 -13.93
C ARG A 12 6.37 -33.78 -13.50
N VAL A 13 6.68 -32.93 -14.46
CA VAL A 13 6.95 -31.51 -14.23
C VAL A 13 5.62 -30.85 -13.84
N VAL A 14 5.43 -30.61 -12.54
CA VAL A 14 4.36 -29.75 -12.04
C VAL A 14 4.77 -28.32 -12.38
N LEU A 15 4.25 -27.82 -13.49
CA LEU A 15 4.36 -26.41 -13.86
C LEU A 15 3.45 -25.63 -12.91
N ILE A 16 3.99 -25.16 -11.79
CA ILE A 16 3.32 -24.18 -10.94
C ILE A 16 3.33 -22.88 -11.74
N LEU A 17 2.22 -22.57 -12.43
CA LEU A 17 1.94 -21.22 -12.87
C LEU A 17 1.84 -20.36 -11.60
N LEU A 18 2.93 -19.69 -11.23
CA LEU A 18 2.81 -18.46 -10.46
C LEU A 18 2.12 -17.47 -11.38
N THR A 19 0.80 -17.33 -11.23
CA THR A 19 0.11 -16.14 -11.70
C THR A 19 0.80 -14.96 -11.05
N MET A 20 1.47 -14.14 -11.84
CA MET A 20 1.92 -12.82 -11.38
C MET A 20 0.66 -12.02 -11.11
N GLN A 21 0.21 -12.06 -9.86
CA GLN A 21 -0.90 -11.24 -9.41
C GLN A 21 -0.42 -9.80 -9.51
N SER A 22 -1.17 -9.00 -10.28
CA SER A 22 -1.02 -7.55 -10.37
C SER A 22 -0.82 -6.99 -8.95
N SER A 23 0.26 -6.24 -8.74
CA SER A 23 0.66 -5.78 -7.39
C SER A 23 -0.31 -4.77 -6.77
N SER A 24 -1.31 -4.30 -7.52
CA SER A 24 -2.37 -3.41 -7.06
C SER A 24 -3.67 -4.13 -6.70
N ASP A 25 -3.81 -5.43 -6.98
CA ASP A 25 -5.04 -6.15 -6.67
C ASP A 25 -5.08 -6.40 -5.15
N GLY A 26 -6.06 -5.80 -4.49
CA GLY A 26 -6.29 -6.00 -3.05
C GLY A 26 -6.38 -7.47 -2.65
N PHE A 27 -6.10 -7.75 -1.38
CA PHE A 27 -6.24 -9.10 -0.84
C PHE A 27 -7.67 -9.35 -0.36
N VAL A 28 -8.29 -10.45 -0.75
CA VAL A 28 -9.59 -10.89 -0.21
C VAL A 28 -9.45 -12.28 0.38
N CYS A 29 -9.65 -12.37 1.69
CA CYS A 29 -9.73 -13.65 2.40
C CYS A 29 -10.99 -14.42 1.98
N GLU A 30 -10.86 -15.70 1.66
CA GLU A 30 -11.99 -16.57 1.38
C GLU A 30 -12.93 -16.64 2.59
N LYS A 31 -14.25 -16.54 2.37
CA LYS A 31 -15.25 -16.42 3.45
C LYS A 31 -15.24 -17.56 4.47
N ASP A 32 -14.96 -18.77 4.00
CA ASP A 32 -14.99 -19.98 4.81
C ASP A 32 -13.62 -20.34 5.37
N ALA A 33 -12.56 -19.63 4.97
CA ALA A 33 -11.24 -19.80 5.57
C ALA A 33 -11.27 -19.51 7.07
N VAL A 34 -10.49 -20.27 7.84
CA VAL A 34 -10.30 -20.03 9.28
C VAL A 34 -9.11 -19.09 9.50
N HIS A 35 -8.09 -19.22 8.66
CA HIS A 35 -6.85 -18.46 8.72
C HIS A 35 -6.43 -18.02 7.33
N CYS A 36 -6.18 -16.73 7.15
CA CYS A 36 -5.72 -16.13 5.90
C CYS A 36 -4.28 -15.61 6.01
N HIS A 37 -3.55 -15.68 4.89
CA HIS A 37 -2.18 -15.22 4.81
C HIS A 37 -2.03 -14.24 3.65
N THR A 38 -1.39 -13.11 3.91
CA THR A 38 -1.03 -12.13 2.88
C THR A 38 0.28 -11.45 3.27
N SER A 39 0.79 -10.56 2.42
CA SER A 39 2.02 -9.82 2.68
C SER A 39 1.92 -8.37 2.20
N LEU A 40 2.63 -7.50 2.93
CA LEU A 40 2.88 -6.12 2.53
C LEU A 40 4.39 -5.95 2.38
N LYS A 41 4.81 -5.64 1.16
CA LYS A 41 6.18 -5.31 0.81
C LYS A 41 6.33 -3.80 0.87
N ILE A 42 7.11 -3.30 1.81
CA ILE A 42 7.30 -1.87 2.02
C ILE A 42 8.53 -1.43 1.24
N ASP A 43 8.32 -0.59 0.24
CA ASP A 43 9.35 -0.14 -0.70
C ASP A 43 9.39 1.40 -0.77
N ASN A 44 10.59 1.97 -0.96
CA ASN A 44 10.74 3.36 -1.36
C ASN A 44 10.18 3.55 -2.79
N ALA A 45 9.51 4.66 -3.03
CA ALA A 45 9.01 5.05 -4.34
C ALA A 45 9.11 6.57 -4.53
N PHE A 46 8.67 7.04 -5.70
CA PHE A 46 8.71 8.43 -6.09
C PHE A 46 7.41 8.83 -6.78
N THR A 47 6.98 10.07 -6.57
CA THR A 47 5.91 10.64 -7.39
C THR A 47 6.47 11.02 -8.77
N MET A 48 5.60 11.00 -9.79
CA MET A 48 5.90 11.52 -11.12
C MET A 48 7.15 10.91 -11.77
N ILE A 49 7.41 9.63 -11.51
CA ILE A 49 8.44 8.85 -12.20
C ILE A 49 7.78 7.63 -12.83
N ASP A 50 7.98 7.47 -14.13
CA ASP A 50 7.72 6.20 -14.81
C ASP A 50 8.97 5.31 -14.77
N PRO A 51 8.86 4.00 -14.47
CA PRO A 51 10.01 3.10 -14.37
C PRO A 51 10.84 2.98 -15.66
N ILE A 52 10.25 3.26 -16.83
CA ILE A 52 10.89 3.10 -18.13
C ILE A 52 11.35 4.46 -18.68
N ASN A 53 10.52 5.48 -18.53
CA ASN A 53 10.71 6.79 -19.17
C ASN A 53 11.33 7.84 -18.23
N GLY A 54 11.43 7.55 -16.94
CA GLY A 54 12.03 8.43 -15.94
C GLY A 54 11.07 9.52 -15.44
N PRO A 55 11.60 10.68 -15.00
CA PRO A 55 10.79 11.78 -14.48
C PRO A 55 9.81 12.33 -15.51
N LEU A 56 8.61 12.63 -15.02
CA LEU A 56 7.48 13.09 -15.82
C LEU A 56 7.08 14.50 -15.41
N PHE A 57 6.44 15.20 -16.35
CA PHE A 57 5.68 16.41 -16.10
C PHE A 57 4.29 16.26 -16.73
N VAL A 58 3.38 17.18 -16.38
CA VAL A 58 2.05 17.23 -16.98
C VAL A 58 1.99 18.37 -17.98
N ASP A 59 1.39 18.06 -19.12
CA ASP A 59 1.12 18.98 -20.23
C ASP A 59 -0.33 18.77 -20.67
N GLU A 60 -1.18 19.76 -20.39
CA GLU A 60 -2.62 19.72 -20.72
C GLU A 60 -3.31 18.41 -20.25
N GLY A 61 -3.03 17.98 -19.01
CA GLY A 61 -3.58 16.74 -18.42
C GLY A 61 -2.90 15.44 -18.88
N THR A 62 -1.89 15.53 -19.76
CA THR A 62 -1.15 14.37 -20.28
C THR A 62 0.20 14.21 -19.59
N LEU A 63 0.54 13.00 -19.14
CA LEU A 63 1.86 12.71 -18.58
C LEU A 63 2.90 12.54 -19.69
N ARG A 64 3.97 13.34 -19.62
CA ARG A 64 5.07 13.34 -20.59
C ARG A 64 6.43 13.20 -19.91
N PRO A 65 7.35 12.37 -20.44
CA PRO A 65 8.72 12.30 -19.93
C PRO A 65 9.50 13.58 -20.25
N ILE A 66 10.29 14.07 -19.29
CA ILE A 66 11.11 15.29 -19.47
C ILE A 66 12.06 15.16 -20.67
N LEU A 67 12.62 13.97 -20.89
CA LEU A 67 13.57 13.71 -21.97
C LEU A 67 12.93 13.36 -23.32
N GLN A 68 11.63 13.06 -23.34
CA GLN A 68 10.88 12.65 -24.54
C GLN A 68 9.48 13.29 -24.53
N PRO A 69 9.38 14.62 -24.68
CA PRO A 69 8.12 15.35 -24.48
C PRO A 69 7.02 14.92 -25.48
N ASP A 70 7.38 14.41 -26.66
CA ASP A 70 6.39 13.96 -27.65
C ASP A 70 5.69 12.64 -27.25
N LYS A 71 6.19 11.93 -26.22
CA LYS A 71 5.67 10.64 -25.78
C LYS A 71 4.68 10.80 -24.63
N GLU A 72 3.51 10.20 -24.78
CA GLU A 72 2.51 10.07 -23.72
C GLU A 72 2.77 8.81 -22.86
N VAL A 73 2.56 8.95 -21.55
CA VAL A 73 2.67 7.88 -20.57
C VAL A 73 1.32 7.67 -19.88
N SER A 74 0.90 6.41 -19.75
CA SER A 74 -0.30 6.06 -19.00
C SER A 74 -0.11 6.33 -17.50
N ILE A 75 -1.14 6.87 -16.85
CA ILE A 75 -1.16 7.10 -15.41
C ILE A 75 -1.10 5.81 -14.58
N GLU A 76 -1.50 4.67 -15.14
CA GLU A 76 -1.65 3.41 -14.40
C GLU A 76 -0.35 2.94 -13.72
N ASN A 77 0.80 3.30 -14.29
CA ASN A 77 2.12 2.90 -13.77
C ASN A 77 2.81 4.01 -12.96
N VAL A 78 2.12 5.12 -12.68
CA VAL A 78 2.69 6.32 -12.08
C VAL A 78 1.92 6.70 -10.83
N ILE A 79 2.65 6.83 -9.72
CA ILE A 79 2.11 7.48 -8.52
C ILE A 79 2.15 8.98 -8.76
N THR A 80 1.02 9.56 -9.14
CA THR A 80 0.91 10.98 -9.46
C THR A 80 0.70 11.85 -8.22
N ALA A 81 0.11 11.31 -7.15
CA ALA A 81 -0.41 12.12 -6.05
C ALA A 81 -1.32 13.24 -6.60
N ASP A 82 -0.94 14.50 -6.37
CA ASP A 82 -1.62 15.70 -6.87
C ASP A 82 -1.08 16.22 -8.21
N GLY A 83 -0.26 15.42 -8.90
CA GLY A 83 0.28 15.73 -10.22
C GLY A 83 1.49 16.66 -10.21
N TRP A 84 1.93 17.18 -9.06
CA TRP A 84 3.01 18.17 -9.00
C TRP A 84 4.27 17.72 -9.74
N ASN A 85 4.73 18.52 -10.71
CA ASN A 85 5.82 18.19 -11.64
C ASN A 85 7.21 17.99 -10.98
N THR A 86 7.28 18.10 -9.66
CA THR A 86 8.47 17.81 -8.87
C THR A 86 8.33 16.45 -8.21
N THR A 87 9.30 15.58 -8.46
CA THR A 87 9.37 14.27 -7.81
C THR A 87 9.55 14.40 -6.30
N LEU A 88 8.67 13.73 -5.55
CA LEU A 88 8.74 13.58 -4.11
C LEU A 88 9.05 12.12 -3.73
N PRO A 89 9.94 11.88 -2.76
CA PRO A 89 10.10 10.54 -2.19
C PRO A 89 8.85 10.16 -1.39
N LEU A 90 8.42 8.91 -1.53
CA LEU A 90 7.28 8.36 -0.80
C LEU A 90 7.54 6.90 -0.41
N LEU A 91 6.69 6.37 0.45
CA LEU A 91 6.73 4.97 0.88
C LEU A 91 5.46 4.26 0.42
N THR A 92 5.60 3.05 -0.11
CA THR A 92 4.48 2.27 -0.63
C THR A 92 4.34 0.94 0.07
N ALA A 93 3.13 0.40 0.05
CA ALA A 93 2.91 -1.02 0.28
C ALA A 93 2.58 -1.67 -1.07
N ASN A 94 3.34 -2.70 -1.46
CA ASN A 94 3.20 -3.40 -2.74
C ASN A 94 3.23 -2.45 -3.96
N LYS A 95 4.09 -1.42 -3.92
CA LYS A 95 4.30 -0.44 -5.00
C LYS A 95 3.11 0.46 -5.32
N SER A 96 2.09 0.54 -4.46
CA SER A 96 0.96 1.45 -4.65
C SER A 96 0.81 2.44 -3.49
N MET A 97 0.20 3.59 -3.81
CA MET A 97 -0.30 4.59 -2.85
C MET A 97 -1.69 5.05 -3.33
N PRO A 98 -2.77 4.75 -2.59
CA PRO A 98 -2.82 3.96 -1.36
C PRO A 98 -2.31 2.53 -1.56
N GLY A 99 -1.87 1.89 -0.47
CA GLY A 99 -1.55 0.48 -0.44
C GLY A 99 -2.76 -0.41 -0.74
N PRO A 100 -2.54 -1.68 -1.12
CA PRO A 100 -3.61 -2.59 -1.52
C PRO A 100 -4.62 -2.80 -0.39
N PRO A 101 -5.93 -2.76 -0.65
CA PRO A 101 -6.92 -3.00 0.38
C PRO A 101 -6.86 -4.46 0.85
N ILE A 102 -7.05 -4.69 2.14
CA ILE A 102 -7.13 -6.02 2.74
C ILE A 102 -8.56 -6.26 3.20
N PHE A 103 -9.21 -7.29 2.65
CA PHE A 103 -10.54 -7.72 3.04
C PHE A 103 -10.47 -9.05 3.80
N LEU A 104 -11.15 -9.10 4.93
CA LEU A 104 -11.40 -10.31 5.69
C LEU A 104 -12.83 -10.35 6.19
N TYR A 105 -13.25 -11.48 6.72
CA TYR A 105 -14.51 -11.62 7.43
C TYR A 105 -14.27 -11.64 8.94
N GLN A 106 -15.26 -11.13 9.66
CA GLN A 106 -15.29 -11.11 11.12
C GLN A 106 -14.91 -12.48 11.72
N ASN A 107 -14.04 -12.46 12.73
CA ASN A 107 -13.52 -13.62 13.44
C ASN A 107 -12.64 -14.56 12.59
N GLN A 108 -12.16 -14.13 11.41
CA GLN A 108 -11.06 -14.83 10.74
C GLN A 108 -9.74 -14.40 11.35
N THR A 109 -8.85 -15.36 11.56
CA THR A 109 -7.46 -15.05 11.89
C THR A 109 -6.74 -14.66 10.60
N ILE A 110 -5.93 -13.61 10.65
CA ILE A 110 -5.10 -13.21 9.52
C ILE A 110 -3.65 -13.12 9.97
N THR A 111 -2.74 -13.63 9.14
CA THR A 111 -1.31 -13.36 9.23
C THR A 111 -0.88 -12.48 8.07
N ILE A 112 -0.27 -11.34 8.37
CA ILE A 112 0.23 -10.38 7.41
C ILE A 112 1.74 -10.28 7.59
N ILE A 113 2.49 -10.72 6.58
CA ILE A 113 3.95 -10.64 6.58
C ILE A 113 4.32 -9.27 6.04
N VAL A 114 4.81 -8.39 6.93
CA VAL A 114 5.31 -7.07 6.54
C VAL A 114 6.82 -7.18 6.32
N GLN A 115 7.26 -6.93 5.09
CA GLN A 115 8.66 -6.96 4.69
C GLN A 115 9.16 -5.52 4.53
N ASN A 116 10.21 -5.15 5.27
CA ASN A 116 10.83 -3.85 5.15
C ASN A 116 11.97 -3.88 4.13
N ASN A 117 11.76 -3.31 2.94
CA ASN A 117 12.82 -3.14 1.94
C ASN A 117 13.26 -1.68 1.79
N LEU A 118 12.93 -0.84 2.76
CA LEU A 118 13.43 0.52 2.80
C LEU A 118 14.96 0.49 2.94
N ILE A 119 15.63 1.47 2.34
CA ILE A 119 17.09 1.49 2.28
C ILE A 119 17.72 1.70 3.67
N ASN A 120 17.13 2.59 4.47
CA ASN A 120 17.74 3.07 5.71
C ASN A 120 16.73 3.39 6.83
N GLU A 121 15.46 3.05 6.63
CA GLU A 121 14.39 3.39 7.58
C GLU A 121 13.77 2.13 8.17
N ALA A 122 13.46 2.18 9.46
CA ALA A 122 12.64 1.17 10.09
C ALA A 122 11.15 1.45 9.84
N VAL A 123 10.30 0.43 9.95
CA VAL A 123 8.85 0.55 9.76
C VAL A 123 8.10 -0.30 10.79
N THR A 124 6.87 0.11 11.11
CA THR A 124 5.86 -0.74 11.75
C THR A 124 4.52 -0.45 11.09
N ILE A 125 3.60 -1.41 11.06
CA ILE A 125 2.25 -1.19 10.53
C ILE A 125 1.25 -1.30 11.67
N HIS A 126 0.51 -0.22 11.91
CA HIS A 126 -0.62 -0.18 12.84
C HIS A 126 -1.93 -0.44 12.12
N TRP A 127 -2.80 -1.21 12.78
CA TRP A 127 -4.11 -1.65 12.26
C TRP A 127 -5.21 -0.80 12.91
N HIS A 128 -5.44 0.39 12.36
CA HIS A 128 -6.21 1.44 13.00
C HIS A 128 -7.65 1.01 13.29
N GLY A 129 -8.02 1.04 14.57
CA GLY A 129 -9.35 0.68 15.06
C GLY A 129 -9.58 -0.81 15.28
N ILE A 130 -8.60 -1.67 14.95
CA ILE A 130 -8.60 -3.07 15.37
C ILE A 130 -8.28 -3.12 16.86
N ASP A 131 -9.10 -3.84 17.62
CA ASP A 131 -9.05 -3.86 19.08
C ASP A 131 -7.88 -4.66 19.68
N GLN A 132 -7.24 -5.49 18.88
CA GLN A 132 -6.08 -6.32 19.24
C GLN A 132 -6.28 -7.15 20.52
N LEU A 133 -7.53 -7.53 20.83
CA LEU A 133 -7.83 -8.26 22.05
C LEU A 133 -7.19 -9.65 22.02
N GLY A 134 -6.30 -9.92 22.97
CA GLY A 134 -5.51 -11.15 23.01
C GLY A 134 -4.24 -11.10 22.16
N TRP A 135 -4.02 -10.02 21.40
CA TRP A 135 -2.89 -9.82 20.49
C TRP A 135 -2.24 -8.43 20.63
N PRO A 136 -2.00 -7.89 21.85
CA PRO A 136 -1.52 -6.51 22.01
C PRO A 136 -0.16 -6.24 21.33
N ALA A 137 0.70 -7.24 21.23
CA ALA A 137 1.98 -7.14 20.54
C ALA A 137 1.85 -6.95 19.01
N MET A 138 0.65 -7.13 18.45
CA MET A 138 0.35 -7.01 17.02
C MET A 138 -0.21 -5.64 16.64
N ASP A 139 -0.32 -4.72 17.60
CA ASP A 139 -0.87 -3.39 17.38
C ASP A 139 0.00 -2.51 16.47
N GLY A 140 1.31 -2.77 16.37
CA GLY A 140 2.15 -2.05 15.42
C GLY A 140 2.67 -0.68 15.85
N VAL A 141 2.59 -0.32 17.14
CA VAL A 141 3.13 0.96 17.65
C VAL A 141 4.58 0.77 18.07
N ALA A 142 5.49 1.40 17.32
CA ALA A 142 6.92 1.36 17.56
C ALA A 142 7.28 1.79 19.00
N PHE A 143 8.10 0.98 19.66
CA PHE A 143 8.58 1.15 21.04
C PHE A 143 7.49 1.14 22.13
N VAL A 144 6.24 0.84 21.77
CA VAL A 144 5.14 0.63 22.73
C VAL A 144 4.73 -0.84 22.72
N THR A 145 4.33 -1.37 21.56
CA THR A 145 3.86 -2.75 21.44
C THR A 145 4.87 -3.66 20.75
N GLN A 146 5.83 -3.10 20.00
CA GLN A 146 6.90 -3.84 19.37
C GLN A 146 8.15 -2.99 19.10
N CYS A 147 9.27 -3.66 18.85
CA CYS A 147 10.42 -3.03 18.19
C CYS A 147 10.10 -2.77 16.70
N PRO A 148 10.63 -1.68 16.10
CA PRO A 148 10.54 -1.45 14.67
C PRO A 148 11.17 -2.57 13.83
N ILE A 149 10.59 -2.83 12.66
CA ILE A 149 11.13 -3.75 11.66
C ILE A 149 12.27 -3.03 10.94
N LEU A 150 13.50 -3.52 11.07
CA LEU A 150 14.67 -2.87 10.46
C LEU A 150 14.76 -3.18 8.95
N PRO A 151 15.52 -2.38 8.17
CA PRO A 151 15.80 -2.68 6.76
C PRO A 151 16.22 -4.14 6.51
N GLY A 152 15.60 -4.77 5.52
CA GLY A 152 15.82 -6.17 5.14
C GLY A 152 15.15 -7.20 6.06
N GLN A 153 14.48 -6.76 7.14
CA GLN A 153 13.75 -7.66 8.05
C GLN A 153 12.27 -7.77 7.69
N PHE A 154 11.60 -8.75 8.30
CA PHE A 154 10.16 -8.91 8.22
C PHE A 154 9.56 -9.18 9.59
N PHE A 155 8.27 -8.91 9.73
CA PHE A 155 7.49 -9.23 10.92
C PHE A 155 6.14 -9.83 10.52
N ASN A 156 5.69 -10.84 11.27
CA ASN A 156 4.42 -11.51 11.03
C ASN A 156 3.38 -10.99 12.01
N TYR A 157 2.51 -10.10 11.55
CA TYR A 157 1.35 -9.66 12.32
C TYR A 157 0.28 -10.74 12.27
N THR A 158 -0.08 -11.35 13.40
CA THR A 158 -1.15 -12.36 13.46
C THR A 158 -2.20 -11.97 14.48
N PHE A 159 -3.42 -11.72 14.04
CA PHE A 159 -4.51 -11.29 14.93
C PHE A 159 -5.88 -11.67 14.35
N GLN A 160 -6.94 -11.47 15.14
CA GLN A 160 -8.30 -11.84 14.77
C GLN A 160 -9.27 -10.68 15.05
N PRO A 161 -9.65 -9.90 14.03
CA PRO A 161 -10.64 -8.83 14.18
C PRO A 161 -12.02 -9.37 14.56
N ARG A 162 -12.56 -8.87 15.67
CA ARG A 162 -13.84 -9.34 16.23
C ARG A 162 -15.06 -8.60 15.71
N PHE A 163 -14.88 -7.42 15.13
CA PHE A 163 -15.98 -6.55 14.70
C PHE A 163 -15.88 -6.27 13.20
N SER A 164 -17.03 -6.28 12.51
CA SER A 164 -17.11 -5.88 11.11
C SER A 164 -17.10 -4.35 11.00
N GLY A 165 -16.41 -3.82 9.99
CA GLY A 165 -16.34 -2.38 9.75
C GLY A 165 -15.31 -2.02 8.70
N THR A 166 -15.24 -0.71 8.44
CA THR A 166 -14.20 -0.09 7.61
C THR A 166 -13.09 0.38 8.53
N TYR A 167 -11.92 -0.22 8.37
CA TYR A 167 -10.70 0.16 9.06
C TYR A 167 -9.63 0.48 8.01
N TRP A 168 -8.42 0.76 8.47
CA TRP A 168 -7.29 1.05 7.62
C TRP A 168 -6.01 0.67 8.35
N TYR A 169 -4.93 0.51 7.60
CA TYR A 169 -3.60 0.30 8.14
C TYR A 169 -2.69 1.44 7.71
N HIS A 170 -1.70 1.75 8.53
CA HIS A 170 -0.70 2.77 8.19
C HIS A 170 0.62 2.55 8.93
N SER A 171 1.69 3.16 8.44
CA SER A 171 2.93 3.20 9.21
C SER A 171 2.73 3.91 10.54
N HIS A 172 3.34 3.38 11.61
CA HIS A 172 3.34 4.03 12.92
C HIS A 172 4.75 4.42 13.40
N VAL A 173 5.64 4.71 12.43
CA VAL A 173 6.97 5.28 12.65
C VAL A 173 7.05 6.68 12.04
N GLY A 174 7.41 7.67 12.85
CA GLY A 174 7.60 9.05 12.40
C GLY A 174 6.41 9.59 11.62
N ASN A 175 6.67 10.18 10.45
CA ASN A 175 5.67 10.72 9.53
C ASN A 175 5.46 9.84 8.28
N GLN A 176 5.85 8.57 8.33
CA GLN A 176 5.81 7.66 7.18
C GLN A 176 4.40 7.44 6.62
N ARG A 177 3.36 7.55 7.46
CA ARG A 177 1.95 7.54 7.01
C ARG A 177 1.68 8.67 6.01
N ASP A 178 2.14 9.87 6.34
CA ASP A 178 1.88 11.06 5.52
C ASP A 178 2.73 11.02 4.23
N MET A 179 3.85 10.29 4.25
CA MET A 179 4.66 9.94 3.09
C MET A 179 4.03 8.85 2.19
N GLY A 180 2.78 8.44 2.42
CA GLY A 180 2.06 7.52 1.53
C GLY A 180 1.87 6.11 2.06
N LEU A 181 2.46 5.74 3.21
CA LEU A 181 2.35 4.37 3.72
C LEU A 181 1.07 4.16 4.52
N TYR A 182 -0.04 3.95 3.80
CA TYR A 182 -1.35 3.61 4.34
C TYR A 182 -2.16 2.77 3.33
N GLY A 183 -3.25 2.14 3.77
CA GLY A 183 -4.19 1.43 2.90
C GLY A 183 -5.43 0.96 3.67
N ALA A 184 -6.44 0.48 2.96
CA ALA A 184 -7.69 0.08 3.59
C ALA A 184 -7.61 -1.32 4.22
N PHE A 185 -8.36 -1.51 5.31
CA PHE A 185 -8.51 -2.79 5.99
C PHE A 185 -10.00 -3.00 6.30
N ILE A 186 -10.66 -3.88 5.56
CA ILE A 186 -12.11 -4.03 5.60
C ILE A 186 -12.48 -5.36 6.24
N VAL A 187 -13.23 -5.31 7.34
CA VAL A 187 -13.77 -6.51 8.00
C VAL A 187 -15.25 -6.66 7.62
N LEU A 188 -15.53 -7.60 6.74
CA LEU A 188 -16.87 -7.95 6.28
C LEU A 188 -17.63 -8.77 7.32
N LYS A 189 -18.96 -8.66 7.33
CA LYS A 189 -19.81 -9.53 8.14
C LYS A 189 -19.76 -10.96 7.60
N ARG A 190 -19.53 -11.94 8.48
CA ARG A 190 -19.52 -13.36 8.09
C ARG A 190 -20.92 -13.90 7.81
N LYS A 191 -21.92 -13.43 8.56
CA LYS A 191 -23.35 -13.75 8.44
C LYS A 191 -24.17 -12.46 8.51
N GLY A 192 -25.34 -12.44 7.87
CA GLY A 192 -26.23 -11.29 7.83
C GLY A 192 -26.48 -10.80 6.40
N GLU A 193 -27.17 -9.66 6.29
CA GLU A 193 -27.52 -9.07 4.99
C GLU A 193 -26.29 -8.87 4.09
N VAL A 194 -26.51 -9.15 2.81
CA VAL A 194 -25.55 -8.90 1.74
C VAL A 194 -25.25 -7.40 1.71
N PRO A 195 -23.98 -6.98 1.60
CA PRO A 195 -23.65 -5.56 1.53
C PRO A 195 -24.44 -4.88 0.42
N ILE A 196 -24.72 -3.58 0.61
CA ILE A 196 -25.31 -2.70 -0.41
C ILE A 196 -24.57 -2.94 -1.73
N LYS A 197 -25.30 -3.10 -2.84
CA LYS A 197 -24.68 -3.22 -4.17
C LYS A 197 -23.85 -1.97 -4.46
N ASN A 198 -22.66 -2.15 -5.04
CA ASN A 198 -21.70 -1.11 -5.38
C ASN A 198 -21.13 -0.38 -4.15
N GLN A 199 -20.10 -0.96 -3.55
CA GLN A 199 -19.34 -0.35 -2.46
C GLN A 199 -18.01 0.18 -2.98
N HIS A 200 -17.64 1.37 -2.52
CA HIS A 200 -16.40 2.02 -2.88
C HIS A 200 -15.63 2.38 -1.63
N ILE A 201 -14.30 2.28 -1.72
CA ILE A 201 -13.40 2.74 -0.67
C ILE A 201 -12.93 4.14 -1.08
N ILE A 202 -13.07 5.10 -0.17
CA ILE A 202 -12.60 6.47 -0.36
C ILE A 202 -11.61 6.78 0.75
N HIS A 203 -10.35 6.96 0.38
CA HIS A 203 -9.32 7.53 1.24
C HIS A 203 -9.26 9.03 0.99
N LEU A 204 -9.32 9.80 2.07
CA LEU A 204 -9.09 11.24 2.04
C LEU A 204 -7.77 11.51 2.75
N GLN A 205 -6.86 12.19 2.08
CA GLN A 205 -5.55 12.54 2.62
C GLN A 205 -5.25 14.00 2.29
N GLU A 206 -4.81 14.76 3.30
CA GLU A 206 -4.11 16.02 3.06
C GLU A 206 -2.71 15.74 2.52
N TRP A 207 -2.37 16.38 1.40
CA TRP A 207 -1.07 16.24 0.76
C TRP A 207 -0.31 17.55 0.86
N ASN A 208 0.99 17.42 1.05
CA ASN A 208 1.91 18.53 1.23
C ASN A 208 3.09 18.32 0.26
N HIS A 209 3.86 19.36 -0.02
CA HIS A 209 5.07 19.19 -0.83
C HIS A 209 6.35 19.12 0.03
N LYS A 210 6.18 19.17 1.35
CA LYS A 210 7.26 19.35 2.31
C LYS A 210 7.06 18.42 3.51
N PHE A 211 7.64 17.23 3.43
CA PHE A 211 7.51 16.19 4.48
C PHE A 211 8.82 15.90 5.23
N GLY A 212 9.87 16.69 4.97
CA GLY A 212 11.17 16.43 5.57
C GLY A 212 11.19 16.69 7.08
N PRO A 213 12.07 15.99 7.85
CA PRO A 213 12.25 16.24 9.28
C PRO A 213 12.51 17.70 9.62
N ILE A 214 13.23 18.42 8.75
CA ILE A 214 13.50 19.86 8.90
C ILE A 214 12.23 20.71 8.76
N THR A 215 11.33 20.36 7.84
CA THR A 215 10.05 21.07 7.70
C THR A 215 9.20 20.87 8.94
N LEU A 216 9.08 19.63 9.42
CA LEU A 216 8.33 19.30 10.63
C LEU A 216 8.92 19.98 11.87
N LEU A 217 10.26 19.99 11.99
CA LEU A 217 10.95 20.70 13.06
C LEU A 217 10.67 22.21 13.02
N LYS A 218 10.75 22.84 11.84
CA LYS A 218 10.44 24.26 11.68
C LYS A 218 9.00 24.59 12.04
N ALA A 219 8.06 23.76 11.61
CA ALA A 219 6.63 23.90 11.93
C ALA A 219 6.42 23.87 13.46
N ASN A 220 7.00 22.86 14.13
CA ASN A 220 6.95 22.73 15.59
C ASN A 220 7.58 23.92 16.32
N LEU A 221 8.76 24.37 15.90
CA LEU A 221 9.46 25.50 16.53
C LEU A 221 8.69 26.81 16.40
N ASN A 222 8.01 27.01 15.26
CA ASN A 222 7.23 28.23 15.00
C ASN A 222 5.80 28.15 15.56
N ASN A 223 5.41 27.02 16.17
CA ASN A 223 4.03 26.74 16.58
C ASN A 223 3.01 26.93 15.44
N THR A 224 3.42 26.59 14.22
CA THR A 224 2.62 26.66 12.99
C THR A 224 2.39 25.25 12.47
N SER A 225 1.21 24.96 11.90
CA SER A 225 1.05 23.76 11.09
C SER A 225 1.75 23.92 9.74
N SER A 226 2.19 22.82 9.13
CA SER A 226 2.45 22.84 7.68
C SER A 226 1.12 23.11 6.96
N SER A 227 1.11 24.00 5.98
CA SER A 227 -0.05 24.18 5.10
C SER A 227 -0.14 23.01 4.14
N SER A 228 -1.32 22.39 4.06
CA SER A 228 -1.63 21.43 3.00
C SER A 228 -1.75 22.16 1.67
N GLU A 229 -1.15 21.57 0.63
CA GLU A 229 -1.17 22.12 -0.73
C GLU A 229 -2.37 21.58 -1.52
N SER A 230 -2.81 20.36 -1.23
CA SER A 230 -3.90 19.68 -1.94
C SER A 230 -4.54 18.58 -1.09
N ILE A 231 -5.73 18.11 -1.51
CA ILE A 231 -6.38 16.92 -0.95
C ILE A 231 -6.30 15.81 -1.99
N LEU A 232 -5.94 14.60 -1.56
CA LEU A 232 -6.02 13.39 -2.37
C LEU A 232 -7.27 12.61 -2.04
N ILE A 233 -7.95 12.16 -3.09
CA ILE A 233 -9.00 11.15 -3.07
C ILE A 233 -8.40 9.90 -3.68
N ASN A 234 -8.29 8.82 -2.90
CA ASN A 234 -7.65 7.56 -3.32
C ASN A 234 -6.24 7.78 -3.92
N GLY A 235 -5.45 8.67 -3.31
CA GLY A 235 -4.08 8.97 -3.74
C GLY A 235 -3.98 9.83 -5.01
N LYS A 236 -5.09 10.37 -5.52
CA LYS A 236 -5.15 11.28 -6.67
C LYS A 236 -5.73 12.62 -6.26
N GLY A 237 -5.10 13.71 -6.69
CA GLY A 237 -5.51 15.08 -6.39
C GLY A 237 -5.19 16.02 -7.53
N GLU A 238 -5.40 17.31 -7.29
CA GLU A 238 -5.03 18.39 -8.19
C GLU A 238 -4.14 19.39 -7.44
N PHE A 239 -3.11 19.86 -8.13
CA PHE A 239 -2.31 20.99 -7.69
C PHE A 239 -2.14 21.99 -8.85
N GLU A 240 -2.50 23.26 -8.59
CA GLU A 240 -2.62 24.31 -9.62
C GLU A 240 -3.62 23.94 -10.73
N ASN A 241 -3.17 23.72 -11.97
CA ASN A 241 -4.01 23.35 -13.12
C ASN A 241 -3.72 21.91 -13.59
N ASN A 242 -3.33 21.05 -12.66
CA ASN A 242 -2.81 19.73 -12.97
C ASN A 242 -3.61 18.66 -12.21
N GLU A 243 -4.63 18.15 -12.88
CA GLU A 243 -5.54 17.15 -12.33
C GLU A 243 -4.98 15.75 -12.60
N ALA A 244 -4.64 15.02 -11.54
CA ALA A 244 -4.43 13.59 -11.68
C ALA A 244 -5.80 12.93 -11.93
N PRO A 245 -5.98 12.13 -13.00
CA PRO A 245 -7.23 11.41 -13.28
C PRO A 245 -7.84 10.80 -12.02
N HIS A 246 -9.01 11.29 -11.64
CA HIS A 246 -9.75 10.80 -10.48
C HIS A 246 -10.48 9.51 -10.82
N GLU A 247 -10.64 8.64 -9.82
CA GLU A 247 -11.58 7.53 -9.93
C GLU A 247 -13.01 8.08 -10.00
N VAL A 248 -13.65 7.94 -11.15
CA VAL A 248 -15.09 8.19 -11.29
C VAL A 248 -15.82 6.89 -11.00
N PHE A 249 -16.50 6.83 -9.85
CA PHE A 249 -17.38 5.71 -9.54
C PHE A 249 -18.61 5.77 -10.48
N GLN A 250 -18.86 4.70 -11.24
CA GLN A 250 -20.01 4.55 -12.15
C GLN A 250 -21.27 4.09 -11.42
#